data_AF-A0A7S0UI03-F1
#
_entry.id   AF-A0A7S0UI03-F1
#
_cell.length_a   1.000
_cell.length_b   1.000
_cell.length_c   1.000
_cell.angle_alpha   90.00
_cell.angle_beta   90.00
_cell.angle_gamma   90.00
#
_symmetry.space_group_name_H-M   'P 1'
#
loop_
_entity.id
_entity.type
_entity.pdbx_description
1 polymer ?
#
loop_
_entity_poly.entity_id
_entity_poly.type
_entity_poly.pdbx_seq_one_letter_code
_entity_poly.pdbx_strand_id
1 'polypeptide(L)'
;DWDLSRLPSLLTAGLKKTVPGVNTPFLYIGMYRAAFAWHCEDMDLHSINYLHFGAPKTWYTVPATHGKELEALARRHFPEQAKVCSEFLRHKTNMIEPSILLKAGIPLTRTVQRPGEFIINFPGAYHSGFNNGYNCAESCNFATEYWIPFGVQAKPCGCPMTQNSVRIDMDAMLKKVQNVQVKGEQWLECELCHKWRLQPPYMMHLMKEDDPFTCGRIKGMTCSTKEDKWESDQWEVDGKVVIGVDKTKENWVMCESCSKWRRVPDGAAVDADDVFVCGMLE
;
A
#
# COMPACT_ATOMS: atom_id res chain seq x y z
N ASP A 1 -15.79 -22.76 -5.36
CA ASP A 1 -16.29 -22.08 -6.59
C ASP A 1 -15.85 -20.62 -6.63
N TRP A 2 -15.29 -20.18 -7.76
CA TRP A 2 -14.78 -18.83 -8.00
C TRP A 2 -15.81 -17.99 -8.79
N ASP A 3 -17.00 -17.83 -8.22
CA ASP A 3 -18.07 -17.03 -8.81
C ASP A 3 -17.80 -15.53 -8.63
N LEU A 4 -17.53 -14.82 -9.73
CA LEU A 4 -17.18 -13.40 -9.74
C LEU A 4 -18.29 -12.49 -9.19
N SER A 5 -19.54 -12.95 -9.21
CA SER A 5 -20.68 -12.22 -8.66
C SER A 5 -20.79 -12.33 -7.13
N ARG A 6 -20.07 -13.27 -6.51
CA ARG A 6 -20.15 -13.56 -5.06
C ARG A 6 -18.79 -13.79 -4.42
N LEU A 7 -17.74 -13.13 -4.91
CA LEU A 7 -16.40 -13.29 -4.34
C LEU A 7 -16.39 -12.83 -2.87
N PRO A 8 -15.84 -13.65 -1.96
CA PRO A 8 -15.53 -13.20 -0.60
C PRO A 8 -14.56 -12.02 -0.68
N SER A 9 -14.97 -10.86 -0.16
CA SER A 9 -14.22 -9.62 -0.31
C SER A 9 -14.52 -8.68 0.85
N LEU A 10 -13.48 -7.97 1.33
CA LEU A 10 -13.68 -6.91 2.32
C LEU A 10 -14.59 -5.80 1.80
N LEU A 11 -14.67 -5.61 0.48
CA LEU A 11 -15.59 -4.63 -0.14
C LEU A 11 -17.04 -4.99 0.17
N THR A 12 -17.40 -6.26 0.07
CA THR A 12 -18.77 -6.74 0.33
C THR A 12 -19.14 -6.59 1.81
N ALA A 13 -18.16 -6.74 2.72
CA ALA A 13 -18.36 -6.54 4.16
C ALA A 13 -18.40 -5.06 4.57
N GLY A 14 -17.58 -4.22 3.95
CA GLY A 14 -17.37 -2.82 4.37
C GLY A 14 -18.21 -1.77 3.65
N LEU A 15 -18.61 -2.03 2.40
CA LEU A 15 -19.40 -1.09 1.59
C LEU A 15 -20.90 -1.33 1.78
N LYS A 16 -21.65 -0.25 2.06
CA LYS A 16 -23.12 -0.30 2.18
C LYS A 16 -23.85 -0.36 0.82
N LYS A 17 -23.15 -0.07 -0.28
CA LYS A 17 -23.74 0.06 -1.62
C LYS A 17 -22.91 -0.72 -2.63
N THR A 18 -23.58 -1.23 -3.65
CA THR A 18 -22.93 -1.79 -4.84
C THR A 18 -22.28 -0.65 -5.65
N VAL A 19 -21.02 -0.82 -6.00
CA VAL A 19 -20.24 0.04 -6.89
C VAL A 19 -20.03 -0.76 -8.19
N PRO A 20 -20.70 -0.37 -9.29
CA PRO A 20 -20.62 -1.12 -10.54
C PRO A 20 -19.17 -1.30 -11.01
N GLY A 21 -18.80 -2.55 -11.34
CA GLY A 21 -17.47 -2.91 -11.85
C GLY A 21 -16.45 -3.13 -10.75
N VAL A 22 -16.76 -2.71 -9.52
CA VAL A 22 -15.90 -2.85 -8.35
C VAL A 22 -16.37 -4.00 -7.46
N ASN A 23 -17.67 -4.11 -7.18
CA ASN A 23 -18.23 -5.26 -6.46
C ASN A 23 -19.39 -5.92 -7.23
N THR A 24 -19.54 -5.60 -8.52
CA THR A 24 -20.38 -6.32 -9.45
C THR A 24 -19.56 -6.62 -10.71
N PRO A 25 -19.68 -7.83 -11.28
CA PRO A 25 -18.88 -8.22 -12.44
C PRO A 25 -19.24 -7.41 -13.70
N PHE A 26 -18.23 -7.18 -14.53
CA PHE A 26 -18.34 -6.57 -15.85
C PHE A 26 -17.93 -7.57 -16.92
N LEU A 27 -18.71 -7.63 -18.00
CA LEU A 27 -18.38 -8.41 -19.19
C LEU A 27 -17.67 -7.54 -20.23
N TYR A 28 -16.65 -8.10 -20.84
CA TYR A 28 -15.82 -7.50 -21.87
C TYR A 28 -15.85 -8.36 -23.12
N ILE A 29 -16.42 -7.82 -24.20
CA ILE A 29 -16.39 -8.45 -25.51
C ILE A 29 -15.24 -7.84 -26.32
N GLY A 30 -14.21 -8.64 -26.56
CA GLY A 30 -13.00 -8.22 -27.26
C GLY A 30 -13.04 -8.53 -28.76
N MET A 31 -12.17 -7.84 -29.50
CA MET A 31 -11.81 -8.14 -30.88
C MET A 31 -10.31 -7.95 -31.08
N TYR A 32 -9.77 -8.38 -32.22
CA TYR A 32 -8.35 -8.20 -32.52
C TYR A 32 -7.91 -6.74 -32.34
N ARG A 33 -6.80 -6.53 -31.62
CA ARG A 33 -6.22 -5.21 -31.27
C ARG A 33 -7.02 -4.34 -30.30
N ALA A 34 -8.19 -4.76 -29.83
CA ALA A 34 -8.82 -4.09 -28.69
C ALA A 34 -7.87 -4.17 -27.48
N ALA A 35 -7.45 -3.03 -26.97
CA ALA A 35 -6.40 -2.90 -25.96
C ALA A 35 -6.92 -2.25 -24.66
N PHE A 36 -6.22 -2.50 -23.57
CA PHE A 36 -6.41 -1.81 -22.30
C PHE A 36 -5.08 -1.16 -21.91
N ALA A 37 -5.15 0.14 -21.62
CA ALA A 37 -4.01 0.98 -21.33
C ALA A 37 -3.36 0.64 -19.99
N TRP A 38 -2.17 1.19 -19.75
CA TRP A 38 -1.50 1.08 -18.46
C TRP A 38 -2.34 1.72 -17.36
N HIS A 39 -2.72 0.93 -16.38
CA HIS A 39 -3.42 1.40 -15.19
C HIS A 39 -3.21 0.45 -14.00
N CYS A 40 -3.51 0.96 -12.80
CA CYS A 40 -3.88 0.16 -11.64
C CYS A 40 -5.40 0.17 -11.51
N GLU A 41 -5.93 -0.77 -10.75
CA GLU A 41 -7.35 -0.77 -10.41
C GLU A 41 -7.75 0.47 -9.62
N ASP A 42 -9.05 0.76 -9.63
CA ASP A 42 -9.60 1.82 -8.80
C ASP A 42 -9.30 1.58 -7.32
N MET A 43 -8.90 2.65 -6.61
CA MET A 43 -8.41 2.56 -5.24
C MET A 43 -7.28 1.52 -5.03
N ASP A 44 -6.55 1.21 -6.10
CA ASP A 44 -5.47 0.21 -6.16
C ASP A 44 -5.89 -1.17 -5.65
N LEU A 45 -7.15 -1.54 -5.88
CA LEU A 45 -7.73 -2.84 -5.52
C LEU A 45 -7.06 -4.03 -6.23
N HIS A 46 -7.39 -5.24 -5.78
CA HIS A 46 -7.19 -6.40 -6.62
C HIS A 46 -8.20 -6.39 -7.76
N SER A 47 -7.85 -7.02 -8.89
CA SER A 47 -8.84 -7.47 -9.87
C SER A 47 -8.66 -8.94 -10.18
N ILE A 48 -9.76 -9.58 -10.51
CA ILE A 48 -9.80 -10.92 -11.09
C ILE A 48 -10.45 -10.82 -12.47
N ASN A 49 -9.88 -11.53 -13.43
CA ASN A 49 -10.37 -11.61 -14.80
C ASN A 49 -10.45 -13.06 -15.23
N TYR A 50 -11.62 -13.51 -15.68
CA TYR A 50 -11.84 -14.84 -16.25
C TYR A 50 -12.11 -14.73 -17.74
N LEU A 51 -11.37 -15.47 -18.56
CA LEU A 51 -11.61 -15.51 -20.00
C LEU A 51 -12.55 -16.67 -20.32
N HIS A 52 -13.83 -16.37 -20.55
CA HIS A 52 -14.87 -17.38 -20.80
C HIS A 52 -14.60 -18.18 -22.08
N PHE A 53 -14.39 -17.51 -23.20
CA PHE A 53 -14.18 -18.15 -24.51
C PHE A 53 -13.47 -17.24 -25.51
N GLY A 54 -13.07 -17.81 -26.64
CA GLY A 54 -12.56 -17.10 -27.81
C GLY A 54 -11.03 -17.02 -27.89
N ALA A 55 -10.52 -15.96 -28.50
CA ALA A 55 -9.09 -15.75 -28.68
C ALA A 55 -8.38 -15.34 -27.36
N PRO A 56 -7.09 -15.68 -27.19
CA PRO A 56 -6.32 -15.32 -26.00
C PRO A 56 -6.23 -13.80 -25.75
N LYS A 57 -5.89 -13.42 -24.53
CA LYS A 57 -5.58 -12.04 -24.12
C LYS A 57 -4.13 -11.93 -23.66
N THR A 58 -3.37 -11.00 -24.24
CA THR A 58 -1.97 -10.76 -23.84
C THR A 58 -1.95 -9.68 -22.76
N TRP A 59 -1.21 -9.95 -21.69
CA TRP A 59 -1.04 -9.06 -20.55
C TRP A 59 0.44 -8.71 -20.36
N TYR A 60 0.67 -7.46 -19.96
CA TYR A 60 1.93 -6.95 -19.46
C TYR A 60 1.71 -6.37 -18.08
N THR A 61 2.61 -6.67 -17.15
CA THR A 61 2.48 -6.22 -15.76
C THR A 61 3.81 -5.69 -15.25
N VAL A 62 3.76 -4.55 -14.55
CA VAL A 62 4.88 -3.98 -13.79
C VAL A 62 4.58 -4.16 -12.30
N PRO A 63 5.51 -4.71 -11.50
CA PRO A 63 5.32 -4.89 -10.07
C PRO A 63 5.03 -3.57 -9.35
N ALA A 64 4.22 -3.61 -8.29
CA ALA A 64 3.86 -2.43 -7.51
C ALA A 64 5.09 -1.68 -6.94
N THR A 65 6.17 -2.41 -6.63
CA THR A 65 7.45 -1.83 -6.19
C THR A 65 8.10 -0.90 -7.20
N HIS A 66 7.75 -1.01 -8.49
CA HIS A 66 8.27 -0.20 -9.59
C HIS A 66 7.21 0.73 -10.21
N GLY A 67 6.07 0.91 -9.53
CA GLY A 67 4.95 1.71 -10.05
C GLY A 67 5.33 3.19 -10.21
N LYS A 68 6.11 3.75 -9.28
CA LYS A 68 6.53 5.16 -9.31
C LYS A 68 7.45 5.47 -10.48
N GLU A 69 8.31 4.51 -10.84
CA GLU A 69 9.20 4.58 -11.99
C GLU A 69 8.40 4.61 -13.29
N LEU A 70 7.37 3.77 -13.40
CA LEU A 70 6.43 3.80 -14.52
C LEU A 70 5.69 5.12 -14.58
N GLU A 71 5.14 5.62 -13.48
CA GLU A 71 4.48 6.93 -13.44
C GLU A 71 5.42 8.06 -13.88
N ALA A 72 6.66 8.06 -13.40
CA ALA A 72 7.66 9.06 -13.76
C ALA A 72 8.01 8.99 -15.26
N LEU A 73 8.13 7.78 -15.82
CA LEU A 73 8.30 7.59 -17.26
C LEU A 73 7.08 8.08 -18.05
N ALA A 74 5.87 7.77 -17.58
CA ALA A 74 4.62 8.17 -18.21
C ALA A 74 4.45 9.69 -18.19
N ARG A 75 4.80 10.37 -17.08
CA ARG A 75 4.78 11.84 -17.00
C ARG A 75 5.70 12.48 -18.05
N ARG A 76 6.85 11.87 -18.35
CA ARG A 76 7.75 12.33 -19.42
C ARG A 76 7.19 12.07 -20.83
N HIS A 77 6.48 10.97 -21.03
CA HIS A 77 5.86 10.64 -22.32
C HIS A 77 4.57 11.40 -22.61
N PHE A 78 3.81 11.76 -21.56
CA PHE A 78 2.51 12.41 -21.66
C PHE A 78 2.46 13.71 -20.82
N PRO A 79 3.35 14.69 -21.09
CA PRO A 79 3.50 15.86 -20.23
C PRO A 79 2.21 16.70 -20.15
N GLU A 80 1.46 16.82 -21.25
CA GLU A 80 0.21 17.60 -21.26
C GLU A 80 -0.87 16.97 -20.39
N GLN A 81 -0.98 15.64 -20.38
CA GLN A 81 -1.95 14.95 -19.51
C GLN A 81 -1.52 15.01 -18.05
N ALA A 82 -0.22 14.86 -17.78
CA ALA A 82 0.34 14.96 -16.44
C ALA A 82 0.17 16.35 -15.81
N LYS A 83 0.23 17.43 -16.62
CA LYS A 83 -0.06 18.80 -16.16
C LYS A 83 -1.52 18.96 -15.71
N VAL A 84 -2.45 18.29 -16.39
CA VAL A 84 -3.89 18.39 -16.11
C VAL A 84 -4.30 17.50 -14.93
N CYS A 85 -3.71 16.31 -14.80
CA CYS A 85 -4.06 15.35 -13.77
C CYS A 85 -2.83 14.59 -13.28
N SER A 86 -2.57 14.62 -11.97
CA SER A 86 -1.49 13.83 -11.37
C SER A 86 -1.72 12.32 -11.45
N GLU A 87 -2.98 11.90 -11.58
CA GLU A 87 -3.43 10.50 -11.65
C GLU A 87 -3.92 10.13 -13.06
N PHE A 88 -3.40 10.78 -14.11
CA PHE A 88 -3.93 10.66 -15.47
C PHE A 88 -3.92 9.22 -16.03
N LEU A 89 -3.05 8.34 -15.54
CA LEU A 89 -3.05 6.92 -15.94
C LEU A 89 -4.36 6.20 -15.55
N ARG A 90 -5.09 6.69 -14.54
CA ARG A 90 -6.43 6.19 -14.19
C ARG A 90 -7.49 6.48 -15.25
N HIS A 91 -7.19 7.34 -16.23
CA HIS A 91 -8.08 7.57 -17.38
C HIS A 91 -8.09 6.38 -18.36
N LYS A 92 -7.14 5.43 -18.22
CA LYS A 92 -7.03 4.23 -19.05
C LYS A 92 -6.91 4.54 -20.56
N THR A 93 -6.17 5.60 -20.92
CA THR A 93 -5.96 6.04 -22.32
C THR A 93 -4.50 6.00 -22.78
N ASN A 94 -3.54 5.75 -21.89
CA ASN A 94 -2.11 5.86 -22.19
C ASN A 94 -1.45 4.51 -22.45
N MET A 95 -0.99 4.30 -23.68
CA MET A 95 -0.19 3.14 -24.07
C MET A 95 1.30 3.50 -24.11
N ILE A 96 2.12 2.71 -23.43
CA ILE A 96 3.58 2.75 -23.54
C ILE A 96 4.02 1.36 -24.00
N GLU A 97 4.82 1.31 -25.05
CA GLU A 97 5.34 0.04 -25.57
C GLU A 97 6.23 -0.64 -24.51
N PRO A 98 6.09 -1.95 -24.27
CA PRO A 98 6.90 -2.68 -23.29
C PRO A 98 8.43 -2.50 -23.48
N SER A 99 8.91 -2.38 -24.72
CA SER A 99 10.35 -2.19 -24.98
C SER A 99 10.90 -0.87 -24.42
N ILE A 100 10.06 0.16 -24.33
CA ILE A 100 10.42 1.47 -23.74
C ILE A 100 10.58 1.33 -22.23
N LEU A 101 9.71 0.56 -21.56
CA LEU A 101 9.81 0.27 -20.12
C LEU A 101 11.10 -0.49 -19.80
N LEU A 102 11.41 -1.54 -20.57
CA LEU A 102 12.65 -2.32 -20.39
C LEU A 102 13.90 -1.46 -20.58
N LYS A 103 13.94 -0.61 -21.62
CA LYS A 103 15.05 0.33 -21.86
C LYS A 103 15.22 1.35 -20.73
N ALA A 104 14.14 1.70 -20.04
CA ALA A 104 14.16 2.57 -18.87
C ALA A 104 14.52 1.82 -17.57
N GLY A 105 14.84 0.52 -17.62
CA GLY A 105 15.18 -0.29 -16.46
C GLY A 105 13.97 -0.73 -15.62
N ILE A 106 12.74 -0.59 -16.14
CA ILE A 106 11.52 -0.97 -15.42
C ILE A 106 11.20 -2.44 -15.73
N PRO A 107 11.17 -3.32 -14.72
CA PRO A 107 10.88 -4.74 -14.92
C PRO A 107 9.43 -4.93 -15.35
N LEU A 108 9.20 -5.85 -16.29
CA LEU A 108 7.86 -6.23 -16.71
C LEU A 108 7.76 -7.73 -16.95
N THR A 109 6.59 -8.28 -16.67
CA THR A 109 6.23 -9.66 -17.00
C THR A 109 5.20 -9.65 -18.12
N ARG A 110 5.35 -10.56 -19.08
CA ARG A 110 4.35 -10.81 -20.13
C ARG A 110 3.71 -12.17 -19.91
N THR A 111 2.38 -12.24 -19.99
CA THR A 111 1.65 -13.51 -20.02
C THR A 111 0.55 -13.51 -21.08
N VAL A 112 0.12 -14.70 -21.49
CA VAL A 112 -0.97 -14.90 -22.44
C VAL A 112 -2.04 -15.74 -21.77
N GLN A 113 -3.16 -15.11 -21.44
CA GLN A 113 -4.33 -15.74 -20.85
C GLN A 113 -5.14 -16.43 -21.95
N ARG A 114 -5.42 -17.72 -21.77
CA ARG A 114 -6.25 -18.55 -22.65
C ARG A 114 -7.66 -18.75 -22.06
N PRO A 115 -8.64 -19.15 -22.89
CA PRO A 115 -9.98 -19.48 -22.39
C PRO A 115 -9.94 -20.49 -21.24
N GLY A 116 -10.76 -20.26 -20.21
CA GLY A 116 -10.78 -21.05 -18.99
C GLY A 116 -9.77 -20.63 -17.92
N GLU A 117 -8.92 -19.63 -18.19
CA GLU A 117 -7.90 -19.16 -17.24
C GLU A 117 -8.31 -17.88 -16.53
N PHE A 118 -7.90 -17.78 -15.25
CA PHE A 118 -7.98 -16.57 -14.45
C PHE A 118 -6.67 -15.78 -14.51
N ILE A 119 -6.78 -14.45 -14.51
CA ILE A 119 -5.69 -13.52 -14.18
C ILE A 119 -6.09 -12.76 -12.93
N ILE A 120 -5.16 -12.64 -11.98
CA ILE A 120 -5.34 -11.85 -10.76
C ILE A 120 -4.30 -10.73 -10.77
N ASN A 121 -4.75 -9.49 -10.73
CA ASN A 121 -3.88 -8.34 -10.52
C ASN A 121 -3.85 -7.99 -9.04
N PHE A 122 -2.65 -7.77 -8.52
CA PHE A 122 -2.42 -7.39 -7.12
C PHE A 122 -2.44 -5.86 -6.95
N PRO A 123 -2.69 -5.37 -5.72
CA PRO A 123 -2.74 -3.95 -5.42
C PRO A 123 -1.50 -3.20 -5.90
N GLY A 124 -1.73 -2.05 -6.52
CA GLY A 124 -0.68 -1.17 -7.03
C GLY A 124 0.13 -1.72 -8.22
N ALA A 125 -0.16 -2.92 -8.71
CA ALA A 125 0.52 -3.47 -9.88
C ALA A 125 -0.09 -2.88 -11.17
N TYR A 126 0.74 -2.15 -11.92
CA TYR A 126 0.35 -1.61 -13.22
C TYR A 126 0.24 -2.74 -14.24
N HIS A 127 -0.81 -2.69 -15.06
CA HIS A 127 -1.00 -3.65 -16.13
C HIS A 127 -1.58 -3.01 -17.39
N SER A 128 -1.27 -3.61 -18.54
CA SER A 128 -1.78 -3.25 -19.86
C SER A 128 -1.83 -4.49 -20.76
N GLY A 129 -2.46 -4.37 -21.93
CA GLY A 129 -2.52 -5.50 -22.84
C GLY A 129 -3.51 -5.35 -23.98
N PHE A 130 -3.76 -6.47 -24.66
CA PHE A 130 -4.62 -6.50 -25.83
C PHE A 130 -5.23 -7.88 -26.10
N ASN A 131 -6.32 -7.88 -26.85
CA ASN A 131 -7.02 -9.08 -27.30
C ASN A 131 -6.44 -9.57 -28.63
N ASN A 132 -6.21 -10.88 -28.74
CA ASN A 132 -5.67 -11.52 -29.94
C ASN A 132 -6.76 -11.87 -30.97
N GLY A 133 -8.02 -11.54 -30.71
CA GLY A 133 -9.16 -11.84 -31.57
C GLY A 133 -10.49 -11.64 -30.83
N TYR A 134 -11.58 -12.19 -31.39
CA TYR A 134 -12.89 -12.18 -30.73
C TYR A 134 -12.87 -13.02 -29.47
N ASN A 135 -13.29 -12.46 -28.33
CA ASN A 135 -13.36 -13.16 -27.05
C ASN A 135 -14.39 -12.54 -26.09
N CYS A 136 -14.67 -13.25 -25.00
CA CYS A 136 -15.51 -12.77 -23.91
C CYS A 136 -14.78 -13.02 -22.58
N ALA A 137 -14.59 -11.96 -21.80
CA ALA A 137 -14.02 -12.03 -20.46
C ALA A 137 -14.95 -11.39 -19.44
N GLU A 138 -14.89 -11.86 -18.20
CA GLU A 138 -15.58 -11.28 -17.06
C GLU A 138 -14.57 -10.81 -16.03
N SER A 139 -14.79 -9.64 -15.42
CA SER A 139 -13.88 -9.11 -14.42
C SER A 139 -14.64 -8.47 -13.26
N CYS A 140 -14.05 -8.52 -12.07
CA CYS A 140 -14.54 -7.84 -10.87
C CYS A 140 -13.33 -7.41 -10.02
N ASN A 141 -13.48 -6.35 -9.23
CA ASN A 141 -12.50 -6.04 -8.19
C ASN A 141 -12.83 -6.78 -6.89
N PHE A 142 -11.81 -6.96 -6.06
CA PHE A 142 -11.99 -7.47 -4.70
C PHE A 142 -10.94 -6.89 -3.77
N ALA A 143 -11.21 -6.96 -2.47
CA ALA A 143 -10.28 -6.52 -1.44
C ALA A 143 -10.01 -7.66 -0.47
N THR A 144 -8.74 -7.78 -0.11
CA THR A 144 -8.26 -8.58 1.01
C THR A 144 -7.67 -7.65 2.06
N GLU A 145 -7.34 -8.20 3.22
CA GLU A 145 -6.61 -7.48 4.26
C GLU A 145 -5.28 -6.90 3.74
N TYR A 146 -4.61 -7.61 2.83
CA TYR A 146 -3.39 -7.15 2.17
C TYR A 146 -3.56 -5.85 1.36
N TRP A 147 -4.77 -5.56 0.87
CA TRP A 147 -5.04 -4.35 0.09
C TRP A 147 -5.10 -3.08 0.95
N ILE A 148 -5.44 -3.17 2.23
CA ILE A 148 -5.75 -1.99 3.07
C ILE A 148 -4.64 -0.92 3.01
N PRO A 149 -3.33 -1.24 3.14
CA PRO A 149 -2.27 -0.25 3.04
C PRO A 149 -2.23 0.46 1.68
N PHE A 150 -2.64 -0.20 0.59
CA PHE A 150 -2.74 0.40 -0.75
C PHE A 150 -3.99 1.27 -0.87
N GLY A 151 -5.15 0.81 -0.37
CA GLY A 151 -6.40 1.59 -0.41
C GLY A 151 -6.30 2.93 0.34
N VAL A 152 -5.64 2.96 1.49
CA VAL A 152 -5.34 4.21 2.23
C VAL A 152 -4.37 5.12 1.45
N GLN A 153 -3.55 4.52 0.59
CA GLN A 153 -2.56 5.22 -0.21
C GLN A 153 -3.09 5.77 -1.53
N ALA A 154 -4.08 5.11 -2.09
CA ALA A 154 -4.61 5.39 -3.39
C ALA A 154 -5.12 6.84 -3.49
N LYS A 155 -4.78 7.48 -4.60
CA LYS A 155 -5.26 8.82 -4.94
C LYS A 155 -6.27 8.68 -6.07
N PRO A 156 -7.53 9.06 -5.86
CA PRO A 156 -8.49 9.08 -6.96
C PRO A 156 -8.15 10.19 -7.94
N CYS A 157 -8.57 10.04 -9.19
CA CYS A 157 -8.52 11.14 -10.14
C CYS A 157 -9.40 12.31 -9.66
N GLY A 158 -8.86 13.53 -9.78
CA GLY A 158 -9.51 14.79 -9.41
C GLY A 158 -10.18 15.53 -10.57
N CYS A 159 -10.15 14.98 -11.79
CA CYS A 159 -10.71 15.66 -12.96
C CYS A 159 -12.24 15.81 -12.88
N PRO A 160 -12.81 16.97 -13.26
CA PRO A 160 -14.27 17.16 -13.28
C PRO A 160 -15.00 16.21 -14.23
N MET A 161 -14.33 15.81 -15.32
CA MET A 161 -14.89 14.93 -16.35
C MET A 161 -14.93 13.46 -15.94
N THR A 162 -14.17 13.05 -14.92
CA THR A 162 -14.21 11.69 -14.37
C THR A 162 -15.26 11.62 -13.26
N GLN A 163 -16.54 11.81 -13.62
CA GLN A 163 -17.67 11.70 -12.69
C GLN A 163 -17.83 10.28 -12.10
N ASN A 164 -17.15 9.29 -12.68
CA ASN A 164 -17.20 7.88 -12.26
C ASN A 164 -15.90 7.39 -11.58
N SER A 165 -14.99 8.30 -11.19
CA SER A 165 -13.81 7.90 -10.39
C SER A 165 -14.29 7.28 -9.09
N VAL A 166 -13.99 6.00 -8.90
CA VAL A 166 -14.40 5.26 -7.70
C VAL A 166 -13.64 5.81 -6.51
N ARG A 167 -14.37 6.15 -5.46
CA ARG A 167 -13.82 6.64 -4.19
C ARG A 167 -14.33 5.77 -3.08
N ILE A 168 -13.42 5.27 -2.25
CA ILE A 168 -13.75 4.49 -1.06
C ILE A 168 -13.34 5.32 0.17
N ASP A 169 -14.30 5.58 1.05
CA ASP A 169 -14.03 6.10 2.38
C ASP A 169 -13.42 4.97 3.23
N MET A 170 -12.10 4.92 3.26
CA MET A 170 -11.34 3.88 3.93
C MET A 170 -11.64 3.84 5.43
N ASP A 171 -11.76 5.00 6.08
CA ASP A 171 -12.04 5.06 7.52
C ASP A 171 -13.42 4.49 7.85
N ALA A 172 -14.44 4.87 7.08
CA ALA A 172 -15.80 4.36 7.26
C ALA A 172 -15.91 2.86 6.92
N MET A 173 -15.13 2.39 5.94
CA MET A 173 -15.07 0.97 5.57
C MET A 173 -14.42 0.15 6.69
N LEU A 174 -13.24 0.57 7.16
CA LEU A 174 -12.45 -0.16 8.15
C LEU A 174 -13.15 -0.24 9.51
N LYS A 175 -13.80 0.85 9.94
CA LYS A 175 -14.61 0.85 11.18
C LYS A 175 -15.70 -0.23 11.17
N LYS A 176 -16.29 -0.54 10.02
CA LYS A 176 -17.32 -1.59 9.89
C LYS A 176 -16.74 -2.98 9.77
N VAL A 177 -15.70 -3.14 8.95
CA VAL A 177 -15.07 -4.45 8.70
C VAL A 177 -14.46 -4.99 9.98
N GLN A 178 -13.86 -4.12 10.79
CA GLN A 178 -13.00 -4.56 11.88
C GLN A 178 -13.67 -4.50 13.29
N ASN A 179 -14.89 -3.97 13.45
CA ASN A 179 -15.57 -3.86 14.77
C ASN A 179 -14.68 -3.26 15.90
N VAL A 180 -13.74 -2.37 15.56
CA VAL A 180 -12.61 -2.04 16.45
C VAL A 180 -12.95 -0.88 17.37
N GLN A 181 -13.00 -1.18 18.67
CA GLN A 181 -12.55 -0.22 19.67
C GLN A 181 -11.02 -0.32 19.75
N VAL A 182 -10.32 0.66 19.20
CA VAL A 182 -8.86 0.70 19.30
C VAL A 182 -8.54 1.10 20.74
N LYS A 183 -8.08 0.16 21.55
CA LYS A 183 -7.54 0.44 22.89
C LYS A 183 -6.01 0.35 22.80
N GLY A 184 -5.35 1.49 22.56
CA GLY A 184 -3.89 1.62 22.68
C GLY A 184 -3.16 2.05 21.40
N GLU A 185 -1.89 2.45 21.56
CA GLU A 185 -0.92 2.68 20.49
C GLU A 185 -0.06 1.41 20.35
N GLN A 186 0.22 0.93 19.14
CA GLN A 186 1.16 -0.17 18.87
C GLN A 186 2.33 0.36 18.03
N TRP A 187 3.55 -0.05 18.37
CA TRP A 187 4.77 0.40 17.72
C TRP A 187 5.47 -0.76 17.02
N LEU A 188 5.98 -0.49 15.82
CA LEU A 188 6.61 -1.49 14.95
C LEU A 188 8.05 -1.09 14.65
N GLU A 189 8.99 -2.00 14.87
CA GLU A 189 10.38 -1.80 14.45
C GLU A 189 10.57 -2.29 13.01
N CYS A 190 11.18 -1.45 12.16
CA CYS A 190 11.51 -1.84 10.78
C CYS A 190 12.76 -2.73 10.73
N GLU A 191 12.66 -3.93 10.19
CA GLU A 191 13.81 -4.85 10.04
C GLU A 191 14.92 -4.32 9.10
N LEU A 192 14.59 -3.39 8.20
CA LEU A 192 15.57 -2.85 7.24
C LEU A 192 16.35 -1.65 7.79
N CYS A 193 15.75 -0.83 8.65
CA CYS A 193 16.37 0.41 9.13
C CYS A 193 16.36 0.58 10.64
N HIS A 194 15.81 -0.38 11.37
CA HIS A 194 15.68 -0.39 12.84
C HIS A 194 14.94 0.82 13.42
N LYS A 195 14.18 1.54 12.59
CA LYS A 195 13.40 2.69 13.04
C LYS A 195 12.02 2.25 13.49
N TRP A 196 11.55 2.86 14.58
CA TRP A 196 10.23 2.61 15.13
C TRP A 196 9.15 3.44 14.41
N ARG A 197 7.98 2.84 14.22
CA ARG A 197 6.82 3.44 13.55
C ARG A 197 5.58 3.20 14.38
N LEU A 198 4.78 4.25 14.57
CA LEU A 198 3.46 4.09 15.15
C LEU A 198 2.59 3.36 14.13
N GLN A 199 2.10 2.18 14.51
CA GLN A 199 1.20 1.40 13.69
C GLN A 199 -0.11 2.18 13.51
N PRO A 200 -0.50 2.49 12.26
CA PRO A 200 -1.77 3.14 12.03
C PRO A 200 -2.92 2.28 12.56
N PRO A 201 -3.98 2.89 13.11
CA PRO A 201 -5.12 2.15 13.66
C PRO A 201 -5.70 1.08 12.71
N TYR A 202 -5.68 1.36 11.40
CA TYR A 202 -6.16 0.41 10.38
C TYR A 202 -5.29 -0.84 10.21
N MET A 203 -4.02 -0.79 10.63
CA MET A 203 -3.08 -1.91 10.57
C MET A 203 -3.05 -2.74 11.85
N MET A 204 -3.61 -2.28 12.97
CA MET A 204 -3.51 -2.97 14.28
C MET A 204 -4.04 -4.42 14.28
N HIS A 205 -4.92 -4.77 13.34
CA HIS A 205 -5.39 -6.15 13.17
C HIS A 205 -4.67 -6.94 12.07
N LEU A 206 -3.92 -6.24 11.23
CA LEU A 206 -3.20 -6.81 10.07
C LEU A 206 -1.79 -7.26 10.42
N MET A 207 -1.25 -6.71 11.50
CA MET A 207 0.07 -7.02 11.99
C MET A 207 0.02 -7.18 13.50
N LYS A 208 0.39 -8.37 13.95
CA LYS A 208 0.65 -8.67 15.36
C LYS A 208 1.99 -8.07 15.77
N GLU A 209 2.23 -8.01 17.07
CA GLU A 209 3.43 -7.42 17.67
C GLU A 209 4.72 -8.07 17.15
N ASP A 210 4.67 -9.37 16.83
CA ASP A 210 5.80 -10.15 16.32
C ASP A 210 5.91 -10.18 14.78
N ASP A 211 4.97 -9.57 14.04
CA ASP A 211 4.97 -9.67 12.59
C ASP A 211 6.11 -8.82 11.98
N PRO A 212 6.93 -9.38 11.08
CA PRO A 212 8.05 -8.67 10.48
C PRO A 212 7.56 -7.44 9.70
N PHE A 213 8.14 -6.28 10.00
CA PHE A 213 7.79 -4.99 9.40
C PHE A 213 8.99 -4.40 8.63
N THR A 214 8.73 -3.87 7.43
CA THR A 214 9.77 -3.20 6.63
C THR A 214 9.29 -1.82 6.16
N CYS A 215 10.22 -0.86 6.08
CA CYS A 215 9.94 0.49 5.62
C CYS A 215 9.32 0.46 4.21
N GLY A 216 8.34 1.34 3.96
CA GLY A 216 7.55 1.34 2.72
C GLY A 216 6.24 0.57 2.77
N ARG A 217 5.98 -0.24 3.82
CA ARG A 217 4.65 -0.85 4.04
C ARG A 217 3.57 0.16 4.43
N ILE A 218 3.93 1.22 5.15
CA ILE A 218 3.02 2.31 5.54
C ILE A 218 3.27 3.54 4.66
N LYS A 219 2.19 4.22 4.22
CA LYS A 219 2.28 5.44 3.41
C LYS A 219 3.16 6.48 4.06
N GLY A 220 4.11 7.02 3.30
CA GLY A 220 4.96 8.12 3.79
C GLY A 220 5.97 7.69 4.86
N MET A 221 6.01 6.42 5.24
CA MET A 221 6.99 5.85 6.17
C MET A 221 8.03 5.04 5.40
N THR A 222 9.00 5.73 4.83
CA THR A 222 10.20 5.15 4.24
C THR A 222 11.32 5.07 5.27
N CYS A 223 12.43 4.46 4.86
CA CYS A 223 13.66 4.47 5.63
C CYS A 223 14.22 5.89 5.83
N SER A 224 13.89 6.85 4.96
CA SER A 224 14.24 8.27 5.09
C SER A 224 13.27 9.08 5.95
N THR A 225 12.07 8.56 6.26
CA THR A 225 11.14 9.23 7.17
C THR A 225 11.72 9.31 8.58
N LYS A 226 11.54 10.46 9.22
CA LYS A 226 11.85 10.66 10.64
C LYS A 226 10.96 9.75 11.52
N GLU A 227 11.39 9.47 12.73
CA GLU A 227 10.58 8.69 13.67
C GLU A 227 9.44 9.56 14.21
N ASP A 228 8.22 9.02 14.23
CA ASP A 228 6.99 9.80 14.44
C ASP A 228 6.86 10.43 15.84
N LYS A 229 7.74 10.09 16.79
CA LYS A 229 7.81 10.76 18.11
C LYS A 229 9.22 10.82 18.73
N TRP A 230 10.27 10.52 17.96
CA TRP A 230 11.66 10.63 18.42
C TRP A 230 12.38 11.69 17.59
N GLU A 231 11.87 12.93 17.66
CA GLU A 231 12.79 14.06 17.56
C GLU A 231 13.33 14.27 18.97
N SER A 232 14.65 14.27 19.07
CA SER A 232 15.40 14.65 20.24
C SER A 232 15.00 16.07 20.67
N ASP A 233 13.97 16.20 21.48
CA ASP A 233 13.89 17.35 22.36
C ASP A 233 15.00 17.12 23.40
N GLN A 234 16.18 17.69 23.14
CA GLN A 234 17.20 17.82 24.16
C GLN A 234 16.64 18.71 25.26
N TRP A 235 16.31 18.12 26.40
CA TRP A 235 15.96 18.87 27.59
C TRP A 235 17.23 19.12 28.39
N GLU A 236 17.71 20.36 28.36
CA GLU A 236 18.67 20.89 29.32
C GLU A 236 17.88 21.57 30.44
N VAL A 237 18.04 21.09 31.67
CA VAL A 237 17.70 21.85 32.87
C VAL A 237 18.98 21.95 33.70
N ASP A 238 19.49 23.16 33.86
CA ASP A 238 20.69 23.49 34.66
C ASP A 238 21.97 22.69 34.32
N GLY A 239 22.24 22.45 33.03
CA GLY A 239 23.51 21.88 32.56
C GLY A 239 23.73 20.39 32.84
N LYS A 240 22.65 19.62 33.06
CA LYS A 240 22.68 18.15 33.23
C LYS A 240 21.60 17.46 32.41
N VAL A 241 21.91 16.29 31.82
CA VAL A 241 20.99 15.47 30.99
C VAL A 241 20.25 14.43 31.86
N VAL A 242 19.04 14.09 31.40
CA VAL A 242 17.81 13.88 32.16
C VAL A 242 17.28 12.43 32.04
N ILE A 243 16.64 11.93 33.10
CA ILE A 243 15.77 10.74 33.06
C ILE A 243 14.59 11.01 32.12
N GLY A 244 14.53 10.31 30.99
CA GLY A 244 13.39 10.40 30.07
C GLY A 244 12.20 9.63 30.63
N VAL A 245 11.06 10.30 30.80
CA VAL A 245 9.78 9.67 31.17
C VAL A 245 8.92 9.59 29.90
N ASP A 246 8.54 8.38 29.50
CA ASP A 246 7.67 8.19 28.36
C ASP A 246 6.18 8.46 28.73
N LYS A 247 5.27 8.32 27.77
CA LYS A 247 3.82 8.50 28.04
C LYS A 247 3.21 7.39 28.91
N THR A 248 3.92 6.30 29.15
CA THR A 248 3.52 5.22 30.07
C THR A 248 4.06 5.43 31.49
N LYS A 249 4.83 6.51 31.71
CA LYS A 249 5.53 6.87 32.95
C LYS A 249 6.67 5.92 33.32
N GLU A 250 7.22 5.20 32.34
CA GLU A 250 8.38 4.35 32.53
C GLU A 250 9.67 5.19 32.45
N ASN A 251 10.65 4.85 33.29
CA ASN A 251 11.93 5.52 33.36
C ASN A 251 12.91 4.91 32.35
N TRP A 252 13.60 5.75 31.58
CA TRP A 252 14.61 5.32 30.61
C TRP A 252 15.92 6.09 30.79
N VAL A 253 17.04 5.40 30.55
CA VAL A 253 18.41 5.95 30.61
C VAL A 253 19.17 5.73 29.32
N MET A 254 19.99 6.69 28.91
CA MET A 254 20.81 6.60 27.71
C MET A 254 22.17 5.97 28.04
N CYS A 255 22.53 4.91 27.33
CA CYS A 255 23.85 4.30 27.48
C CYS A 255 24.93 5.17 26.82
N GLU A 256 25.94 5.61 27.58
CA GLU A 256 27.02 6.44 27.03
C GLU A 256 27.92 5.67 26.06
N SER A 257 28.09 4.35 26.24
CA SER A 257 28.98 3.55 25.40
C SER A 257 28.43 3.30 23.99
N CYS A 258 27.10 3.22 23.83
CA CYS A 258 26.49 2.88 22.54
C CYS A 258 25.40 3.86 22.09
N SER A 259 25.14 4.91 22.87
CA SER A 259 24.11 5.91 22.62
C SER A 259 22.69 5.32 22.44
N LYS A 260 22.42 4.13 23.00
CA LYS A 260 21.10 3.49 22.99
C LYS A 260 20.38 3.71 24.31
N TRP A 261 19.08 3.96 24.26
CA TRP A 261 18.23 4.03 25.45
C TRP A 261 17.94 2.62 26.00
N ARG A 262 17.81 2.54 27.33
CA ARG A 262 17.51 1.32 28.10
C ARG A 262 16.42 1.63 29.11
N ARG A 263 15.46 0.71 29.22
CA ARG A 263 14.41 0.80 30.23
C ARG A 263 15.03 0.54 31.60
N VAL A 264 14.67 1.35 32.57
CA VAL A 264 15.00 1.11 33.97
C VAL A 264 14.00 0.08 34.51
N PRO A 265 14.46 -1.08 35.03
CA PRO A 265 13.58 -2.07 35.65
C PRO A 265 12.81 -1.52 36.84
N ASP A 266 11.60 -2.01 37.05
CA ASP A 266 10.76 -1.58 38.18
C ASP A 266 11.45 -1.89 39.51
N GLY A 267 11.71 -0.85 40.32
CA GLY A 267 12.40 -0.96 41.61
C GLY A 267 13.92 -0.71 41.57
N ALA A 268 14.50 -0.51 40.39
CA ALA A 268 15.89 -0.05 40.27
C ALA A 268 15.97 1.45 40.61
N ALA A 269 16.81 1.80 41.59
CA ALA A 269 17.15 3.18 41.89
C ALA A 269 18.28 3.59 40.94
N VAL A 270 18.00 4.54 40.05
CA VAL A 270 19.01 5.13 39.17
C VAL A 270 19.10 6.60 39.54
N ASP A 271 20.25 7.01 40.07
CA ASP A 271 20.49 8.41 40.38
C ASP A 271 20.73 9.19 39.08
N ALA A 272 20.26 10.44 39.03
CA ALA A 272 20.45 11.27 37.85
C ALA A 272 21.93 11.63 37.61
N ASP A 273 22.79 11.41 38.61
CA ASP A 273 24.24 11.63 38.54
C ASP A 273 25.03 10.36 38.10
N ASP A 274 24.38 9.20 37.89
CA ASP A 274 25.06 7.95 37.53
C ASP A 274 25.30 7.81 36.02
N VAL A 275 26.54 7.46 35.65
CA VAL A 275 26.93 7.17 34.26
C VAL A 275 26.49 5.75 33.88
N PHE A 276 25.64 5.64 32.86
CA PHE A 276 25.11 4.36 32.42
C PHE A 276 25.86 3.77 31.21
N VAL A 277 26.46 2.58 31.35
CA VAL A 277 27.09 1.84 30.25
C VAL A 277 26.49 0.44 30.06
N CYS A 278 26.71 -0.15 28.88
CA CYS A 278 26.21 -1.48 28.56
C CYS A 278 26.62 -2.50 29.63
N GLY A 279 25.64 -3.26 30.16
CA GLY A 279 25.87 -4.31 31.15
C GLY A 279 25.66 -3.89 32.62
N MET A 280 25.22 -2.66 32.89
CA MET A 280 24.95 -2.17 34.25
C MET A 280 23.52 -2.42 34.76
N LEU A 281 22.56 -2.69 33.87
CA LEU A 281 21.23 -3.19 34.24
C LEU A 281 21.16 -4.64 33.76
N GLU A 282 21.01 -5.57 34.70
CA GLU A 282 20.68 -6.98 34.42
C GLU A 282 19.22 -7.14 34.01
#